data_AF-A0A6P2NQG8-F1
#
_entry.id   AF-A0A6P2NQG8-F1
#
_cell.length_a   1.000
_cell.length_b   1.000
_cell.length_c   1.000
_cell.angle_alpha   90.00
_cell.angle_beta   90.00
_cell.angle_gamma   90.00
#
_symmetry.space_group_name_H-M   'P 1'
#
loop_
_entity.id
_entity.type
_entity.pdbx_description
1 polymer ?
#
loop_
_entity_poly.entity_id
_entity_poly.type
_entity_poly.pdbx_seq_one_letter_code
_entity_poly.pdbx_strand_id
1 'polypeptide(L)' 'MKLKAIPIPILMLALVGSSAVHATDITGAGSTFAAPIYTKWADAYHKSGGGKINYQGIGSSGGMSFP' A
#
# COMPACT_ATOMS: atom_id res chain seq x y z
N MET A 1 33.88 -10.68 -29.81
CA MET A 1 32.51 -10.12 -29.75
C MET A 1 32.61 -8.62 -29.50
N LYS A 2 32.10 -7.78 -30.41
CA LYS A 2 32.07 -6.32 -30.20
C LYS A 2 30.68 -5.96 -29.66
N LEU A 3 30.58 -5.51 -28.41
CA LEU A 3 29.32 -4.97 -27.90
C LEU A 3 29.01 -3.69 -28.70
N LYS A 4 27.89 -3.70 -29.43
CA LYS A 4 27.36 -2.53 -30.12
C LYS A 4 26.89 -1.55 -29.04
N ALA A 5 27.49 -0.37 -28.98
CA ALA A 5 27.11 0.66 -28.02
C ALA A 5 25.61 0.99 -28.17
N ILE A 6 24.86 0.84 -27.08
CA ILE A 6 23.42 1.16 -27.05
C ILE A 6 23.31 2.70 -27.17
N PRO A 7 22.56 3.23 -28.16
CA PRO A 7 22.47 4.67 -28.36
C PRO A 7 21.74 5.34 -27.18
N ILE A 8 22.34 6.41 -26.67
CA ILE A 8 21.91 7.24 -25.54
C ILE A 8 20.39 7.56 -25.51
N PRO A 9 19.70 7.84 -26.64
CA PRO A 9 18.25 8.09 -26.60
C PRO A 9 17.40 6.88 -26.20
N ILE A 10 17.85 5.64 -26.48
CA ILE A 10 17.11 4.42 -26.08
C ILE A 10 17.21 4.20 -24.57
N LEU A 11 18.34 4.57 -23.96
CA LEU A 11 18.53 4.51 -22.51
C LEU A 11 17.69 5.54 -21.76
N MET A 12 17.45 6.72 -22.37
CA MET A 12 16.59 7.77 -21.81
C MET A 12 15.10 7.39 -21.83
N LEU A 13 14.61 6.72 -22.87
CA LEU A 13 13.20 6.32 -22.95
C LEU A 13 12.82 5.24 -21.91
N ALA A 14 13.78 4.40 -21.51
CA ALA A 14 13.56 3.38 -20.48
C ALA A 14 13.41 3.95 -19.06
N LEU A 15 13.90 5.16 -18.80
CA LEU A 15 13.89 5.77 -17.46
C LEU A 15 12.57 6.48 -17.12
N VAL A 16 11.73 6.78 -18.11
CA VAL A 16 10.49 7.57 -17.95
C VAL A 16 9.28 6.71 -17.56
N GLY A 17 9.42 5.37 -17.52
CA GLY A 17 8.32 4.43 -17.27
C GLY A 17 8.01 4.13 -15.81
N SER A 18 8.73 4.70 -14.84
CA SER A 18 8.52 4.39 -13.42
C SER A 18 7.35 5.19 -12.84
N SER A 19 6.13 4.67 -12.97
CA SER A 19 4.97 5.23 -12.27
C SER A 19 5.19 5.15 -10.75
N ALA A 20 5.12 6.28 -10.05
CA ALA A 20 5.13 6.30 -8.59
C ALA A 20 3.88 5.57 -8.07
N VAL A 21 4.08 4.42 -7.40
CA VAL A 21 3.02 3.74 -6.67
C VAL A 21 2.80 4.52 -5.37
N HIS A 22 1.73 5.31 -5.32
CA HIS A 22 1.29 5.94 -4.08
C HIS A 22 0.50 4.94 -3.25
N ALA A 23 1.01 4.64 -2.07
CA ALA A 23 0.29 3.81 -1.13
C ALA A 23 -0.94 4.56 -0.62
N THR A 24 -2.13 3.99 -0.83
CA THR A 24 -3.39 4.62 -0.42
C THR A 24 -3.64 4.37 1.07
N ASP A 25 -4.17 5.38 1.75
CA ASP A 25 -4.60 5.24 3.14
C ASP A 25 -5.95 4.52 3.17
N ILE A 26 -6.06 3.48 3.99
CA ILE A 26 -7.27 2.66 4.14
C ILE A 26 -7.86 2.93 5.52
N THR A 27 -9.15 3.24 5.58
CA THR A 27 -9.89 3.37 6.84
C THR A 27 -10.99 2.32 6.87
N GLY A 28 -11.20 1.69 8.02
CA GLY A 28 -12.29 0.75 8.21
C GLY A 28 -12.70 0.63 9.67
N ALA A 29 -13.87 0.04 9.92
CA ALA A 29 -14.33 -0.22 11.27
C ALA A 29 -15.12 -1.52 11.35
N GLY A 30 -15.20 -2.11 12.54
CA GLY A 30 -15.95 -3.34 12.76
C GLY A 30 -15.70 -3.99 14.10
N SER A 31 -15.59 -5.33 14.09
CA SER A 31 -15.40 -6.16 15.28
C SER A 31 -14.32 -5.59 16.21
N THR A 32 -14.72 -5.29 17.44
CA THR A 32 -13.81 -4.90 18.54
C THR A 32 -12.87 -6.03 18.91
N PHE A 33 -13.35 -7.27 18.81
CA PHE A 33 -12.56 -8.46 19.12
C PHE A 33 -11.39 -8.65 18.13
N ALA A 34 -11.61 -8.37 16.85
CA ALA A 34 -10.57 -8.47 15.82
C ALA A 34 -9.68 -7.22 15.73
N ALA A 35 -10.05 -6.10 16.38
CA ALA A 35 -9.29 -4.86 16.32
C ALA A 35 -7.79 -5.03 16.66
N PRO A 36 -7.39 -5.77 17.73
CA PRO A 36 -5.98 -5.89 18.09
C PRO A 36 -5.13 -6.61 17.03
N ILE A 37 -5.71 -7.59 16.31
CA ILE A 37 -4.98 -8.29 15.26
C ILE A 37 -4.84 -7.42 14.01
N TYR A 38 -5.89 -6.66 13.66
CA TYR A 38 -5.82 -5.72 12.54
C TYR A 38 -4.83 -4.59 12.77
N THR A 39 -4.71 -4.07 13.99
CA THR A 39 -3.67 -3.08 14.33
C THR A 39 -2.26 -3.66 14.10
N LYS A 40 -2.00 -4.90 14.51
CA LYS A 40 -0.69 -5.53 14.28
C LYS A 40 -0.37 -5.71 12.80
N TRP A 41 -1.37 -6.09 12.00
CA TRP A 41 -1.20 -6.23 10.56
C TRP A 41 -1.03 -4.87 9.87
N ALA A 42 -1.74 -3.83 10.32
CA ALA A 42 -1.58 -2.46 9.84
C ALA A 42 -0.14 -1.95 10.02
N ASP A 43 0.43 -2.17 11.21
CA ASP A 43 1.83 -1.80 11.48
C ASP A 43 2.81 -2.54 10.59
N ALA A 44 2.62 -3.84 10.39
CA ALA A 44 3.46 -4.65 9.52
C ALA A 44 3.35 -4.21 8.05
N TYR A 45 2.12 -3.92 7.59
CA TYR A 45 1.85 -3.44 6.24
C TYR A 45 2.53 -2.09 5.98
N HIS A 46 2.38 -1.13 6.90
CA HIS A 46 3.06 0.16 6.80
C HIS A 46 4.59 -0.02 6.74
N LYS A 47 5.16 -0.88 7.61
CA LYS A 47 6.60 -1.17 7.62
C LYS A 47 7.10 -1.83 6.33
N SER A 48 6.25 -2.57 5.63
CA SER A 48 6.59 -3.20 4.35
C SER A 48 6.58 -2.23 3.15
N GLY A 49 6.31 -0.95 3.38
CA GLY A 49 6.17 0.07 2.33
C GLY A 49 4.74 0.22 1.80
N GLY A 50 3.76 -0.38 2.49
CA GLY A 50 2.34 -0.18 2.24
C GLY A 50 1.81 1.16 2.79
N GLY A 51 0.52 1.39 2.59
CA GLY A 51 -0.18 2.59 3.05
C GLY A 51 -0.54 2.54 4.53
N LYS A 52 -1.10 3.61 5.06
CA LYS A 52 -1.59 3.63 6.45
C LYS A 52 -2.95 2.93 6.52
N ILE A 53 -3.10 1.99 7.45
CA ILE A 53 -4.39 1.35 7.75
C ILE A 53 -4.90 1.86 9.09
N ASN A 54 -6.11 2.43 9.10
CA ASN A 54 -6.76 2.99 10.27
C ASN A 54 -8.02 2.18 10.57
N TYR A 55 -7.94 1.26 11.54
CA TYR A 55 -9.05 0.39 11.92
C TYR A 55 -9.70 0.82 13.25
N GLN A 56 -11.03 0.92 13.28
CA GLN A 56 -11.80 1.23 14.49
C GLN A 56 -12.62 0.03 14.97
N GLY A 57 -12.36 -0.43 16.18
CA GLY A 57 -13.21 -1.42 16.84
C GLY A 57 -14.48 -0.76 17.39
N ILE A 58 -15.56 -0.77 16.62
CA ILE A 58 -16.87 -0.19 17.01
C ILE A 58 -17.96 -1.25 17.20
N GLY A 59 -17.61 -2.52 17.04
CA GLY A 59 -18.52 -3.67 17.07
C GLY A 59 -18.91 -4.10 15.66
N SER A 60 -19.19 -5.40 15.47
CA SER A 60 -19.47 -5.97 14.14
C SER A 60 -20.69 -5.34 13.47
N SER A 61 -21.71 -4.98 14.25
CA SER A 61 -22.90 -4.26 13.77
C SER A 61 -22.58 -2.82 13.39
N GLY A 62 -21.80 -2.11 14.21
CA GLY A 62 -21.35 -0.75 13.91
C GLY A 62 -20.51 -0.68 12.63
N GLY A 63 -19.70 -1.71 12.38
CA GLY A 63 -18.88 -1.81 11.16
C GLY A 63 -19.69 -1.95 9.87
N MET A 64 -20.86 -2.61 9.91
CA MET A 64 -21.71 -2.75 8.72
C MET A 64 -22.29 -1.40 8.26
N SER A 65 -22.41 -0.42 9.17
CA SER A 65 -22.91 0.92 8.87
C SER A 65 -21.78 1.95 8.71
N PHE A 66 -20.51 1.51 8.70
CA PHE A 66 -19.37 2.41 8.59
C PHE A 66 -19.27 2.98 7.16
N PRO A 67 -19.10 4.31 7.00
CA PRO A 67 -19.05 4.99 5.71
C PRO A 67 -17.74 4.79 4.93
#